data_AF-A0A662J8F0-F1
#
_entry.id   AF-A0A662J8F0-F1
#
_cell.length_a   1.000
_cell.length_b   1.000
_cell.length_c   1.000
_cell.angle_alpha   90.00
_cell.angle_beta   90.00
_cell.angle_gamma   90.00
#
_symmetry.space_group_name_H-M   'P 1'
#
loop_
_entity.id
_entity.type
_entity.pdbx_description
1 polymer ?
#
loop_
_entity_poly.entity_id
_entity_poly.type
_entity_poly.pdbx_seq_one_letter_code
_entity_poly.pdbx_strand_id
1 'polypeptide(L)'
;MAERFMEWRETIKSLLDQNKGFEVSYEGSEVRISEVKGVSKAKVKLGDLRKYAGRKVIRKELREVAFSLAERLVEAKVPFKVVIGSGEFTLRFDLDHYVRVHGEGSVAVGFSSKDEKPLNLIYGLLEDHGPVRLLTPVK
;
A
#
# COMPACT_ATOMS: atom_id res chain seq x y z
N MET A 1 9.03 -7.67 -27.79
CA MET A 1 8.41 -8.11 -26.53
C MET A 1 9.01 -7.32 -25.36
N ALA A 2 8.60 -6.07 -25.12
CA ALA A 2 9.12 -5.29 -23.98
C ALA A 2 8.19 -4.15 -23.50
N GLU A 3 6.89 -4.14 -23.85
CA GLU A 3 6.04 -2.95 -23.61
C GLU A 3 5.11 -3.05 -22.39
N ARG A 4 4.97 -4.20 -21.73
CA ARG A 4 3.98 -4.40 -20.64
C ARG A 4 4.49 -4.20 -19.21
N PHE A 5 5.80 -4.06 -19.01
CA PHE A 5 6.38 -3.90 -17.66
C PHE A 5 6.44 -2.44 -17.18
N MET A 6 6.28 -1.46 -18.08
CA MET A 6 6.37 -0.03 -17.73
C MET A 6 5.06 0.57 -17.19
N GLU A 7 3.89 0.08 -17.63
CA GLU A 7 2.59 0.71 -17.32
C GLU A 7 2.26 0.73 -15.82
N TRP A 8 2.55 -0.38 -15.10
CA TRP A 8 2.14 -0.50 -13.71
C TRP A 8 3.01 0.35 -12.77
N ARG A 9 4.32 0.45 -13.04
CA ARG A 9 5.25 1.30 -12.26
C ARG A 9 4.88 2.77 -12.39
N GLU A 10 4.62 3.23 -13.61
CA GLU A 10 4.20 4.61 -13.87
C GLU A 10 2.86 4.92 -13.24
N THR A 11 1.92 3.97 -13.29
CA THR A 11 0.61 4.11 -12.64
C THR A 11 0.75 4.24 -11.13
N ILE A 12 1.50 3.35 -10.47
CA ILE A 12 1.74 3.42 -9.02
C ILE A 12 2.43 4.73 -8.65
N LYS A 13 3.47 5.12 -9.41
CA LYS A 13 4.20 6.37 -9.17
C LYS A 13 3.28 7.58 -9.28
N SER A 14 2.41 7.61 -10.29
CA SER A 14 1.41 8.68 -10.47
C SER A 14 0.38 8.72 -9.33
N LEU A 15 -0.08 7.55 -8.85
CA LEU A 15 -1.01 7.46 -7.72
C LEU A 15 -0.36 7.94 -6.41
N LEU A 16 0.89 7.54 -6.16
CA LEU A 16 1.67 8.00 -5.01
C LEU A 16 1.96 9.50 -5.08
N ASP A 17 2.29 10.04 -6.26
CA ASP A 17 2.50 11.48 -6.44
C ASP A 17 1.23 12.29 -6.13
N GLN A 18 0.08 11.76 -6.56
CA GLN A 18 -1.25 12.28 -6.23
C GLN A 18 -1.70 11.98 -4.79
N ASN A 19 -0.89 11.28 -3.99
CA ASN A 19 -1.21 10.83 -2.63
C ASN A 19 -2.51 10.01 -2.54
N LYS A 20 -2.73 9.15 -3.54
CA LYS A 20 -3.90 8.28 -3.63
C LYS A 20 -3.54 6.86 -3.27
N GLY A 21 -4.45 6.20 -2.54
CA GLY A 21 -4.36 4.77 -2.30
C GLY A 21 -4.64 3.98 -3.56
N PHE A 22 -4.10 2.76 -3.64
CA PHE A 22 -4.26 1.87 -4.78
C PHE A 22 -4.24 0.42 -4.34
N GLU A 23 -4.83 -0.45 -5.14
CA GLU A 23 -4.94 -1.87 -4.93
C GLU A 23 -4.34 -2.56 -6.13
N VAL A 24 -3.44 -3.50 -5.86
CA VAL A 24 -2.81 -4.33 -6.86
C VAL A 24 -3.39 -5.73 -6.73
N SER A 25 -4.04 -6.17 -7.79
CA SER A 25 -4.57 -7.52 -7.95
C SER A 25 -3.98 -8.16 -9.20
N TYR A 26 -4.06 -9.49 -9.29
CA TYR A 26 -3.53 -10.25 -10.42
C TYR A 26 -4.66 -11.06 -11.03
N GLU A 27 -4.90 -10.88 -12.33
CA GLU A 27 -5.74 -11.77 -13.12
C GLU A 27 -4.82 -12.64 -13.99
N GLY A 28 -4.51 -13.83 -13.48
CA GLY A 28 -3.57 -14.75 -14.12
C GLY A 28 -2.14 -14.20 -14.10
N SER A 29 -1.68 -13.68 -15.25
CA SER A 29 -0.36 -13.06 -15.40
C SER A 29 -0.39 -11.54 -15.57
N GLU A 30 -1.58 -10.94 -15.56
CA GLU A 30 -1.74 -9.49 -15.74
C GLU A 30 -1.88 -8.77 -14.40
N VAL A 31 -1.09 -7.71 -14.21
CA VAL A 31 -1.13 -6.84 -13.02
C VAL A 31 -2.26 -5.83 -13.21
N ARG A 32 -3.27 -5.86 -12.34
CA ARG A 32 -4.33 -4.84 -12.30
C ARG A 32 -4.11 -3.90 -11.13
N ILE A 33 -4.00 -2.61 -11.45
CA ILE A 33 -3.95 -1.55 -10.43
C ILE A 33 -5.28 -0.81 -10.44
N SER A 34 -5.94 -0.79 -9.30
CA SER A 34 -7.18 -0.05 -9.08
C SER A 34 -6.96 1.05 -8.05
N GLU A 35 -7.41 2.27 -8.33
CA GLU A 35 -7.37 3.35 -7.33
C GLU A 35 -8.32 3.01 -6.16
N VAL A 36 -7.79 2.98 -4.93
CA VAL A 36 -8.59 2.76 -3.73
C VAL A 36 -9.29 4.05 -3.37
N LYS A 37 -10.50 4.21 -3.91
CA LYS A 37 -11.48 5.16 -3.38
C LYS A 37 -12.07 4.53 -2.12
N GLY A 38 -11.85 5.16 -0.96
CA GLY A 38 -12.46 4.72 0.30
C GLY A 38 -13.95 4.43 0.08
N VAL A 39 -14.35 3.20 0.42
CA VAL A 39 -15.72 2.62 0.38
C VAL A 39 -16.78 3.56 -0.18
N SER A 40 -16.99 3.54 -1.51
CA SER A 40 -18.25 3.99 -2.09
C SER A 40 -19.24 2.83 -2.07
N LYS A 41 -19.68 2.42 -0.88
CA LYS A 41 -20.98 1.73 -0.78
C LYS A 41 -22.05 2.80 -0.85
N ALA A 42 -22.46 3.12 -2.07
CA ALA A 42 -23.81 3.50 -2.49
C ALA A 42 -23.76 4.48 -3.67
N LYS A 43 -24.64 4.23 -4.63
CA LYS A 43 -25.09 5.20 -5.62
C LYS A 43 -25.68 6.42 -4.88
N VAL A 44 -24.87 7.43 -4.55
CA VAL A 44 -25.39 8.71 -4.05
C VAL A 44 -24.71 9.87 -4.79
N LYS A 45 -25.56 10.81 -5.19
CA LYS A 45 -25.33 11.90 -6.15
C LYS A 45 -24.05 12.71 -5.85
N LEU A 46 -23.31 12.94 -6.93
CA LEU A 46 -21.94 13.46 -7.04
C LEU A 46 -21.75 14.97 -6.76
N GLY A 47 -22.58 15.60 -5.91
CA GLY A 47 -22.60 17.07 -5.78
C GLY A 47 -21.67 17.66 -4.72
N ASP A 48 -21.70 17.14 -3.49
CA ASP A 48 -21.36 17.98 -2.33
C ASP A 48 -20.26 17.43 -1.41
N LEU A 49 -19.78 16.20 -1.65
CA LEU A 49 -18.79 15.55 -0.77
C LEU A 49 -17.32 15.81 -1.14
N ARG A 50 -17.04 16.69 -2.11
CA ARG A 50 -15.67 17.09 -2.48
C ARG A 50 -14.96 17.96 -1.42
N LYS A 51 -15.68 18.47 -0.41
CA LYS A 51 -15.14 19.48 0.52
C LYS A 51 -14.38 18.95 1.74
N TYR A 52 -14.40 17.64 2.00
CA TYR A 52 -13.75 17.04 3.19
C TYR A 52 -12.77 15.90 2.87
N ALA A 53 -12.30 15.79 1.63
CA ALA A 53 -11.10 15.02 1.33
C ALA A 53 -9.88 15.82 1.80
N GLY A 54 -9.70 15.92 3.13
CA GLY A 54 -8.50 16.49 3.72
C GLY A 54 -7.30 15.88 3.03
N ARG A 55 -6.39 16.74 2.53
CA ARG A 55 -5.18 16.36 1.81
C ARG A 55 -4.41 15.31 2.64
N LYS A 56 -4.63 14.02 2.35
CA LYS A 56 -3.92 12.90 2.97
C LYS A 56 -2.54 12.84 2.36
N VAL A 57 -1.67 13.76 2.76
CA VAL A 57 -0.34 13.91 2.17
C VAL A 57 0.63 13.11 3.01
N ILE A 58 1.39 12.24 2.35
CA ILE A 58 2.52 11.55 2.94
C ILE A 58 3.82 12.24 2.52
N ARG A 59 4.84 12.14 3.39
CA ARG A 59 6.17 12.70 3.09
C ARG A 59 6.75 12.06 1.83
N LYS A 60 7.67 12.77 1.17
CA LYS A 60 8.34 12.25 -0.03
C LYS A 60 9.08 10.93 0.27
N GLU A 61 9.73 10.84 1.43
CA GLU A 61 10.42 9.63 1.90
C GLU A 61 9.45 8.43 1.97
N LEU A 62 8.27 8.61 2.58
CA LEU A 62 7.24 7.57 2.65
C LEU A 62 6.71 7.17 1.27
N ARG A 63 6.68 8.09 0.30
CA ARG A 63 6.29 7.77 -1.09
C ARG A 63 7.33 6.88 -1.75
N GLU A 64 8.62 7.16 -1.54
CA GLU A 64 9.71 6.34 -2.05
C GLU A 64 9.67 4.94 -1.42
N VAL A 65 9.48 4.86 -0.10
CA VAL A 65 9.29 3.58 0.61
C VAL A 65 8.07 2.83 0.07
N ALA A 66 6.91 3.49 -0.05
CA ALA A 66 5.70 2.85 -0.60
C ALA A 66 5.90 2.34 -2.03
N PHE A 67 6.67 3.06 -2.85
CA PHE A 67 7.02 2.64 -4.21
C PHE A 67 7.92 1.40 -4.20
N SER A 68 8.99 1.41 -3.40
CA SER A 68 9.92 0.28 -3.26
C SER A 68 9.22 -0.97 -2.71
N LEU A 69 8.31 -0.80 -1.74
CA LEU A 69 7.48 -1.87 -1.21
C LEU A 69 6.56 -2.45 -2.28
N ALA A 70 5.85 -1.57 -3.00
CA ALA A 70 4.96 -1.97 -4.07
C ALA A 70 5.69 -2.74 -5.16
N GLU A 71 6.88 -2.29 -5.54
CA GLU A 71 7.73 -2.96 -6.53
C GLU A 71 8.08 -4.40 -6.10
N ARG A 72 8.58 -4.59 -4.88
CA ARG A 72 8.91 -5.92 -4.34
C ARG A 72 7.70 -6.85 -4.32
N LEU A 73 6.54 -6.33 -3.95
CA LEU A 73 5.30 -7.09 -3.91
C LEU A 73 4.80 -7.44 -5.31
N VAL A 74 5.00 -6.53 -6.29
CA VAL A 74 4.66 -6.78 -7.68
C VAL A 74 5.52 -7.84 -8.32
N GLU A 75 6.84 -7.76 -8.11
CA GLU A 75 7.79 -8.78 -8.57
C GLU A 75 7.48 -10.16 -7.96
N ALA A 76 7.06 -10.19 -6.69
CA ALA A 76 6.65 -11.40 -6.01
C ALA A 76 5.23 -11.88 -6.35
N LYS A 77 4.50 -11.16 -7.21
CA LYS A 77 3.10 -11.42 -7.59
C LYS A 77 2.15 -11.53 -6.40
N VAL A 78 2.38 -10.72 -5.36
CA VAL A 78 1.55 -10.68 -4.17
C VAL A 78 0.46 -9.63 -4.35
N PRO A 79 -0.84 -9.95 -4.18
CA PRO A 79 -1.90 -8.95 -4.15
C PRO A 79 -1.84 -8.13 -2.86
N PHE A 80 -1.97 -6.82 -2.97
CA PHE A 80 -1.94 -5.92 -1.82
C PHE A 80 -2.70 -4.63 -2.10
N LYS A 81 -3.00 -3.90 -1.04
CA LYS A 81 -3.78 -2.67 -1.06
C LYS A 81 -3.08 -1.60 -0.24
N VAL A 82 -2.66 -0.53 -0.88
CA VAL A 82 -2.09 0.65 -0.24
C VAL A 82 -3.18 1.67 0.03
N VAL A 83 -3.31 2.07 1.29
CA VAL A 83 -4.22 3.11 1.74
C VAL A 83 -3.39 4.26 2.29
N ILE A 84 -3.46 5.41 1.63
CA ILE A 84 -2.79 6.62 2.10
C ILE A 84 -3.62 7.26 3.22
N GLY A 85 -2.97 7.49 4.36
CA GLY A 85 -3.47 8.17 5.56
C GLY A 85 -2.93 9.59 5.69
N SER A 86 -3.18 10.22 6.84
CA SER A 86 -2.70 11.59 7.10
C SER A 86 -1.27 11.57 7.66
N GLY A 87 -0.27 11.42 6.78
CA GLY A 87 1.14 11.36 7.16
C GLY A 87 1.69 9.94 7.39
N GLU A 88 0.87 8.92 7.14
CA GLU A 88 1.22 7.50 7.18
C GLU A 88 0.53 6.78 6.00
N PHE A 89 0.99 5.57 5.65
CA PHE A 89 0.27 4.70 4.72
C PHE A 89 0.07 3.31 5.33
N THR A 90 -1.03 2.67 4.98
CA THR A 90 -1.33 1.30 5.39
C THR A 90 -1.29 0.40 4.17
N LEU A 91 -0.42 -0.59 4.20
CA LEU A 91 -0.29 -1.64 3.20
C LEU A 91 -1.01 -2.89 3.70
N ARG A 92 -2.19 -3.15 3.16
CA ARG A 92 -3.07 -4.26 3.53
C ARG A 92 -2.94 -5.40 2.55
N PHE A 93 -2.71 -6.60 3.05
CA PHE A 93 -2.69 -7.82 2.24
C PHE A 93 -4.05 -8.53 2.33
N ASP A 94 -4.51 -8.74 3.56
CA ASP A 94 -5.76 -9.45 3.87
C ASP A 94 -6.60 -8.69 4.90
N LEU A 95 -7.69 -9.32 5.36
CA LEU A 95 -8.48 -8.81 6.48
C LEU A 95 -7.63 -8.71 7.76
N ASP A 96 -6.81 -9.72 8.02
CA ASP A 96 -6.01 -9.86 9.24
C ASP A 96 -4.54 -9.43 9.06
N HIS A 97 -4.01 -9.44 7.84
CA HIS A 97 -2.62 -9.08 7.55
C HIS A 97 -2.50 -7.67 6.95
N TYR A 98 -1.92 -6.74 7.72
CA TYR A 98 -1.64 -5.39 7.22
C TYR A 98 -0.46 -4.75 7.92
N VAL A 99 0.23 -3.85 7.21
CA VAL A 99 1.39 -3.10 7.70
C VAL A 99 1.06 -1.62 7.64
N ARG A 100 1.16 -0.92 8.76
CA ARG A 100 1.12 0.55 8.80
C ARG A 100 2.53 1.08 8.80
N VAL A 101 2.80 2.06 7.97
CA VAL A 101 4.11 2.71 7.87
C VAL A 101 3.91 4.19 8.13
N HIS A 102 4.55 4.69 9.16
CA HIS A 102 4.55 6.08 9.56
C HIS A 102 5.96 6.66 9.44
N GLY A 103 6.11 7.98 9.57
CA GLY A 103 7.42 8.64 9.42
C GLY A 103 8.48 8.20 10.43
N GLU A 104 8.07 7.56 11.54
CA GLU A 104 8.96 7.16 12.64
C GLU A 104 9.15 5.64 12.75
N GLY A 105 8.56 4.85 11.85
CA GLY A 105 8.64 3.39 11.89
C GLY A 105 7.48 2.69 11.20
N SER A 106 7.37 1.39 11.45
CA SER A 106 6.38 0.52 10.82
C SER A 106 5.73 -0.39 11.86
N VAL A 107 4.45 -0.71 11.68
CA VAL A 107 3.68 -1.62 12.52
C VAL A 107 3.04 -2.68 11.63
N ALA A 108 3.53 -3.90 11.71
CA ALA A 108 3.00 -5.06 11.00
C ALA A 108 2.02 -5.80 11.92
N VAL A 109 0.77 -5.94 11.49
CA VAL A 109 -0.32 -6.57 12.23
C VAL A 109 -0.73 -7.87 11.53
N GLY A 110 -1.00 -8.89 12.34
CA GLY A 110 -1.43 -10.22 11.88
C GLY A 110 -0.27 -11.14 11.52
N PHE A 111 0.97 -10.66 11.59
CA PHE A 111 2.15 -11.46 11.31
C PHE A 111 2.69 -12.11 12.57
N SER A 112 2.94 -13.42 12.49
CA SER A 112 3.52 -14.16 13.63
C SER A 112 5.04 -14.01 13.70
N SER A 113 5.69 -13.73 12.56
CA SER A 113 7.14 -13.59 12.45
C SER A 113 7.53 -12.77 11.23
N LYS A 114 8.72 -12.18 11.25
CA LYS A 114 9.28 -11.42 10.13
C LYS A 114 9.56 -12.25 8.88
N ASP A 115 9.77 -13.56 9.05
CA ASP A 115 10.01 -14.52 7.97
C ASP A 115 8.72 -15.00 7.27
N GLU A 116 7.56 -14.56 7.74
CA GLU A 116 6.26 -14.92 7.17
C GLU A 116 6.01 -14.16 5.86
N LYS A 117 5.54 -14.86 4.83
CA LYS A 117 5.11 -14.21 3.58
C LYS A 117 3.76 -13.53 3.81
N PRO A 118 3.51 -12.33 3.25
CA PRO A 118 4.40 -11.54 2.39
C PRO A 118 5.31 -10.55 3.13
N LEU A 119 5.30 -10.52 4.47
CA LEU A 119 6.09 -9.57 5.25
C LEU A 119 7.59 -9.72 5.01
N ASN A 120 8.11 -10.93 4.90
CA ASN A 120 9.54 -11.19 4.67
C ASN A 120 10.11 -10.50 3.43
N LEU A 121 9.28 -10.27 2.41
CA LEU A 121 9.67 -9.60 1.16
C LEU A 121 9.91 -8.10 1.36
N ILE A 122 9.18 -7.51 2.31
CA ILE A 122 9.19 -6.08 2.58
C ILE A 122 9.88 -5.72 3.89
N TYR A 123 10.16 -6.70 4.75
CA TYR A 123 10.72 -6.48 6.08
C TYR A 123 12.04 -5.72 6.03
N GLY A 124 12.94 -6.05 5.10
CA GLY A 124 14.20 -5.34 4.93
C GLY A 124 14.03 -3.86 4.57
N LEU A 125 13.02 -3.51 3.76
CA LEU A 125 12.71 -2.11 3.42
C LEU A 125 12.09 -1.36 4.60
N LEU A 126 11.26 -2.06 5.39
CA LEU A 126 10.63 -1.47 6.56
C LEU A 126 11.65 -1.21 7.68
N GLU A 127 12.61 -2.13 7.87
CA GLU A 127 13.69 -2.04 8.86
C GLU A 127 14.70 -0.94 8.50
N ASP A 128 15.02 -0.78 7.22
CA ASP A 128 15.87 0.31 6.72
C ASP A 128 15.24 1.69 6.96
N HIS A 129 13.91 1.79 6.77
CA HIS A 129 13.16 3.02 7.04
C HIS A 129 13.01 3.33 8.54
N GLY A 130 12.91 2.31 9.40
CA GLY A 130 12.79 2.52 10.84
C GLY A 130 12.39 1.29 11.65
N PRO A 131 12.09 1.46 12.95
CA PRO A 131 11.74 0.35 13.82
C PRO A 131 10.44 -0.33 13.36
N VAL A 132 10.50 -1.65 13.17
CA VAL A 132 9.34 -2.48 12.80
C VAL A 132 8.76 -3.17 14.02
N ARG A 133 7.55 -2.78 14.42
CA ARG A 133 6.79 -3.44 15.49
C ARG A 133 5.86 -4.49 14.91
N LEU A 134 5.96 -5.71 15.41
CA LEU A 134 5.03 -6.79 15.08
C LEU A 134 3.94 -6.84 16.15
N LEU A 135 2.71 -6.55 15.77
CA LEU A 135 1.53 -6.77 16.61
C LEU A 135 0.95 -8.14 16.28
N THR A 136 1.31 -9.11 17.11
CA THR A 136 0.65 -10.42 17.12
C THR A 136 -0.75 -10.27 17.72
N PRO A 137 -1.79 -10.86 17.12
CA PRO A 137 -3.10 -10.91 17.75
C PRO A 137 -2.97 -11.57 19.13
N VAL A 138 -3.46 -10.88 20.16
CA VAL A 138 -3.42 -11.37 21.54
C VAL A 138 -4.44 -12.50 21.63
N LYS A 139 -3.96 -13.70 21.94
CA LYS A 139 -4.78 -14.90 22.15
C LYS A 139 -5.63 -14.78 23.42
#